data_AF-A0AAD9V4F8-F1
#
_entry.id   AF-A0AAD9V4F8-F1
#
_cell.length_a   1.000
_cell.length_b   1.000
_cell.length_c   1.000
_cell.angle_alpha   90.00
_cell.angle_beta   90.00
_cell.angle_gamma   90.00
#
_symmetry.space_group_name_H-M   'P 1'
#
loop_
_entity.id
_entity.type
_entity.pdbx_description
1 polymer ?
#
loop_
_entity_poly.entity_id
_entity_poly.type
_entity_poly.pdbx_seq_one_letter_code
_entity_poly.pdbx_strand_id
1 'polypeptide(L)'
;MMLKQSGVKLCLPDVSSIFQCVLIRFQVIIGTVMQIGPAMSTYGAIMFVLFYIYAIIGMELFGNLIKTEGSHSPAVNNGTNSKNLTEFCGNINLKDSDFYEDRYCNNNFNDILRSFKVLFDLMVVNQWHSIL
;
A
#
# COMPACT_ATOMS: atom_id res chain seq x y z
N MET A 1 -8.72 49.61 -16.24
CA MET A 1 -10.13 50.02 -16.07
C MET A 1 -10.86 48.84 -15.45
N MET A 2 -11.23 48.91 -14.17
CA MET A 2 -11.84 47.80 -13.45
C MET A 2 -13.33 47.73 -13.77
N LEU A 3 -13.79 46.64 -14.40
CA LEU A 3 -15.21 46.33 -14.49
C LEU A 3 -15.57 45.38 -13.36
N LYS A 4 -16.42 45.88 -12.45
CA LYS A 4 -17.04 45.10 -11.37
C LYS A 4 -18.21 44.32 -11.98
N GLN A 5 -18.01 43.03 -12.24
CA GLN A 5 -19.07 42.09 -12.58
C GLN A 5 -19.06 40.97 -11.52
N SER A 6 -20.14 40.95 -10.74
CA SER A 6 -20.66 39.80 -9.98
C SER A 6 -19.66 38.89 -9.29
N GLY A 7 -19.12 39.31 -8.13
CA GLY A 7 -18.69 38.44 -7.02
C GLY A 7 -17.63 37.35 -7.26
N VAL A 8 -17.21 37.13 -8.51
CA VAL A 8 -16.30 36.10 -8.95
C VAL A 8 -15.13 36.85 -9.55
N LYS A 9 -13.99 36.82 -8.85
CA LYS A 9 -12.72 37.28 -9.42
C LYS A 9 -12.40 36.39 -10.63
N LEU A 10 -12.78 36.83 -11.81
CA LEU A 10 -12.41 36.21 -13.08
C LEU A 10 -10.97 36.63 -13.38
N CYS A 11 -10.04 35.69 -13.23
CA CYS A 11 -8.65 35.92 -13.59
C CYS A 11 -8.56 36.04 -15.11
N LEU A 12 -8.22 37.23 -15.59
CA LEU A 12 -8.02 37.54 -17.00
C LEU A 12 -6.82 36.76 -17.58
N PRO A 13 -6.74 36.55 -18.90
CA PRO A 13 -5.81 35.62 -19.53
C PRO A 13 -4.41 36.22 -19.66
N ASP A 14 -3.76 36.48 -18.53
CA ASP A 14 -2.35 36.81 -18.46
C ASP A 14 -1.64 35.69 -17.70
N VAL A 15 -0.56 35.12 -18.25
CA VAL A 15 0.07 33.88 -17.75
C VAL A 15 0.50 34.03 -16.27
N SER A 16 0.90 35.23 -15.87
CA SER A 16 1.23 35.58 -14.47
C SER A 16 0.00 35.59 -13.56
N SER A 17 -1.16 36.04 -14.08
CA SER A 17 -2.43 36.08 -13.35
C SER A 17 -3.07 34.70 -13.18
N ILE A 18 -2.89 33.80 -14.15
CA ILE A 18 -3.35 32.40 -14.06
C ILE A 18 -2.66 31.69 -12.89
N PHE A 19 -1.34 31.83 -12.76
CA PHE A 19 -0.58 31.20 -11.68
C PHE A 19 -1.01 31.70 -10.29
N GLN A 20 -1.20 33.01 -10.12
CA GLN A 20 -1.76 33.57 -8.88
C GLN A 20 -3.18 33.08 -8.59
N CYS A 21 -4.02 32.96 -9.61
CA CYS A 21 -5.39 32.44 -9.46
C CYS A 21 -5.42 31.02 -8.93
N VAL A 22 -4.55 30.16 -9.49
CA VAL A 22 -4.41 28.75 -9.12
C VAL A 22 -3.92 28.62 -7.69
N LEU A 23 -2.90 29.39 -7.28
CA LEU A 23 -2.41 29.39 -5.91
C LEU A 23 -3.47 29.80 -4.87
N ILE A 24 -4.34 30.76 -5.18
CA ILE A 24 -5.43 31.18 -4.29
C ILE A 24 -6.46 30.05 -4.12
N ARG A 25 -6.76 29.30 -5.18
CA ARG A 25 -7.66 28.13 -5.10
C ARG A 25 -7.04 26.97 -4.32
N PHE A 26 -5.74 26.73 -4.48
CA PHE A 26 -5.01 25.72 -3.71
C PHE A 26 -4.88 26.07 -2.22
N GLN A 27 -4.77 27.35 -1.86
CA GLN A 27 -4.74 27.77 -0.46
C GLN A 27 -5.99 27.38 0.33
N VAL A 28 -7.16 27.42 -0.30
CA VAL A 28 -8.41 26.95 0.33
C VAL A 28 -8.36 25.43 0.57
N ILE A 29 -7.84 24.68 -0.39
CA ILE A 29 -7.69 23.21 -0.28
C ILE A 29 -6.66 22.86 0.81
N ILE A 30 -5.50 23.52 0.83
CA ILE A 30 -4.47 23.27 1.85
C ILE A 30 -4.98 23.69 3.24
N GLY A 31 -5.68 24.83 3.34
CA GLY A 31 -6.26 25.28 4.61
C GLY A 31 -7.28 24.28 5.17
N THR A 32 -8.13 23.72 4.31
CA THR A 32 -9.10 22.68 4.72
C THR A 32 -8.40 21.37 5.09
N VAL A 33 -7.39 20.93 4.33
CA VAL A 33 -6.59 19.74 4.68
C VAL A 33 -5.88 19.92 6.02
N MET A 34 -5.28 21.07 6.29
CA MET A 34 -4.61 21.36 7.57
C MET A 34 -5.58 21.43 8.74
N GLN A 35 -6.82 21.89 8.50
CA GLN A 35 -7.86 21.94 9.53
C GLN A 35 -8.43 20.56 9.86
N ILE A 36 -8.58 19.69 8.85
CA ILE A 36 -9.12 18.33 9.02
C ILE A 36 -8.02 17.33 9.42
N GLY A 37 -6.76 17.63 9.11
CA GLY A 37 -5.59 16.78 9.37
C GLY A 37 -5.50 16.22 10.79
N PRO A 38 -5.67 17.03 11.86
CA PRO A 38 -5.65 16.53 13.23
C PRO A 38 -6.77 15.52 13.54
N ALA A 39 -7.96 15.70 12.94
CA ALA A 39 -9.06 14.75 13.09
C ALA A 39 -8.74 13.45 12.33
N MET A 40 -8.24 13.55 11.10
CA MET A 40 -7.82 12.39 10.30
C MET A 40 -6.68 11.60 10.96
N SER A 41 -5.71 12.26 11.61
CA SER A 41 -4.61 11.57 12.27
C SER A 41 -5.08 10.72 13.46
N THR A 42 -6.14 11.15 14.15
CA THR A 42 -6.74 10.36 15.25
C THR A 42 -7.29 9.04 14.73
N TYR A 43 -8.05 9.08 13.62
CA TYR A 43 -8.53 7.85 12.96
C TYR A 43 -7.37 7.01 12.40
N GLY A 44 -6.35 7.65 11.82
CA GLY A 44 -5.14 6.98 11.34
C GLY A 44 -4.37 6.26 12.46
N ALA A 45 -4.27 6.86 13.64
CA ALA A 45 -3.64 6.24 14.80
C ALA A 45 -4.40 5.00 15.28
N ILE A 46 -5.73 5.07 15.34
CA ILE A 46 -6.58 3.91 15.67
C ILE A 46 -6.36 2.79 14.65
N MET A 47 -6.37 3.11 13.35
CA MET A 47 -6.09 2.13 12.29
C MET A 47 -4.70 1.53 12.41
N PHE A 48 -3.68 2.33 12.74
CA PHE A 48 -2.32 1.85 12.94
C PHE A 48 -2.23 0.84 14.11
N VAL A 49 -2.92 1.10 15.22
CA VAL A 49 -2.98 0.16 16.36
C VAL A 49 -3.66 -1.14 15.95
N LEU A 50 -4.78 -1.08 15.22
CA LEU A 50 -5.46 -2.28 14.71
C LEU A 50 -4.53 -3.08 13.80
N PHE A 51 -3.85 -2.42 12.86
CA PHE A 51 -2.91 -3.06 11.95
C PHE A 51 -1.76 -3.72 12.70
N TYR A 52 -1.25 -3.09 13.77
CA TYR A 52 -0.20 -3.67 14.59
C TYR A 52 -0.65 -4.97 15.27
N ILE A 53 -1.85 -5.00 15.84
CA ILE A 53 -2.42 -6.20 16.48
C ILE A 53 -2.61 -7.31 15.45
N TYR A 54 -3.24 -7.01 14.31
CA TYR A 54 -3.44 -7.99 13.24
C TYR A 54 -2.14 -8.47 12.60
N ALA A 55 -1.11 -7.62 12.55
CA ALA A 55 0.20 -8.01 12.03
C ALA A 55 0.88 -9.02 12.96
N ILE A 56 0.85 -8.81 14.27
CA ILE A 56 1.39 -9.79 15.23
C ILE A 56 0.65 -11.12 15.13
N ILE A 57 -0.69 -11.08 15.14
CA ILE A 57 -1.50 -12.30 15.00
C ILE A 57 -1.17 -13.01 13.67
N GLY A 58 -1.05 -12.25 12.57
CA GLY A 58 -0.71 -12.79 11.26
C GLY A 58 0.68 -13.42 11.20
N MET A 59 1.68 -12.83 11.85
CA MET A 59 3.04 -13.39 11.92
C MET A 59 3.08 -14.70 12.73
N GLU A 60 2.32 -14.80 13.81
CA GLU A 60 2.26 -16.03 14.62
C GLU A 60 1.52 -17.16 13.89
N LEU A 61 0.46 -16.86 13.15
CA LEU A 61 -0.34 -17.87 12.44
C LEU A 61 0.23 -18.25 11.08
N PHE A 62 0.76 -17.28 10.33
CA PHE A 62 1.16 -17.44 8.92
C PHE A 62 2.64 -17.18 8.67
N GLY A 63 3.45 -17.10 9.73
CA GLY A 63 4.89 -16.92 9.64
C GLY A 63 5.59 -18.08 8.95
N ASN A 64 6.55 -17.76 8.07
CA ASN A 64 7.39 -18.71 7.32
C ASN A 64 6.67 -19.67 6.37
N LEU A 65 5.36 -19.48 6.13
CA LEU A 65 4.58 -20.30 5.20
C LEU A 65 4.90 -19.99 3.73
N ILE A 66 5.22 -18.73 3.42
CA ILE A 66 5.51 -18.23 2.06
C ILE A 66 6.90 -17.63 2.05
N LYS A 67 7.79 -18.18 1.24
CA LYS A 67 9.16 -17.70 1.03
C LYS A 67 9.21 -16.82 -0.22
N THR A 68 9.80 -15.64 -0.08
CA THR A 68 10.03 -14.76 -1.23
C THR A 68 11.17 -15.31 -2.08
N GLU A 69 11.00 -15.31 -3.40
CA GLU A 69 11.92 -15.92 -4.37
C GLU A 69 13.36 -15.35 -4.38
N GLY A 70 13.63 -14.29 -3.60
CA GLY A 70 14.95 -13.69 -3.41
C GLY A 70 15.74 -14.17 -2.19
N SER A 71 15.13 -14.93 -1.26
CA SER A 71 15.84 -15.48 -0.09
C SER A 71 16.54 -16.80 -0.44
N HIS A 72 17.41 -16.77 -1.44
CA HIS A 72 18.32 -17.88 -1.70
C HIS A 72 19.42 -17.88 -0.63
N SER A 73 19.33 -18.80 0.34
CA SER A 73 20.55 -19.46 0.80
C SER A 73 21.22 -20.10 -0.42
N PRO A 74 22.57 -20.05 -0.55
CA PRO A 74 23.23 -20.70 -1.66
C PRO A 74 22.82 -22.17 -1.66
N ALA A 75 22.36 -22.64 -2.81
CA ALA A 75 22.06 -24.04 -3.02
C ALA A 75 23.26 -24.86 -2.52
N VAL A 76 23.10 -25.54 -1.39
CA VAL A 76 24.01 -26.60 -1.02
C VAL A 76 23.75 -27.67 -2.05
N ASN A 77 24.68 -27.76 -3.00
CA ASN A 77 24.71 -28.73 -4.08
C ASN A 77 24.97 -30.13 -3.51
N ASN A 78 24.06 -30.65 -2.70
CA ASN A 78 24.03 -32.07 -2.38
C ASN A 78 22.80 -32.66 -3.06
N GLY A 79 23.08 -33.62 -3.93
CA GLY A 79 22.20 -34.06 -5.00
C GLY A 79 20.82 -34.50 -4.55
N THR A 80 19.91 -34.38 -5.52
CA THR A 80 18.58 -34.99 -5.61
C THR A 80 17.50 -34.46 -4.65
N ASN A 81 16.48 -33.81 -5.23
CA ASN A 81 15.18 -33.38 -4.65
C ASN A 81 15.07 -31.99 -3.99
N SER A 82 16.00 -31.05 -4.20
CA SER A 82 15.87 -29.67 -3.68
C SER A 82 15.29 -28.64 -4.66
N LYS A 83 14.87 -29.06 -5.86
CA LYS A 83 14.33 -28.17 -6.92
C LYS A 83 12.86 -27.77 -6.67
N ASN A 84 12.08 -28.68 -6.07
CA ASN A 84 10.63 -28.49 -5.85
C ASN A 84 10.31 -27.61 -4.63
N LEU A 85 11.31 -27.25 -3.82
CA LEU A 85 11.12 -26.48 -2.58
C LEU A 85 11.40 -24.98 -2.74
N THR A 86 12.00 -24.59 -3.86
CA THR A 86 12.25 -23.17 -4.23
C THR A 86 11.23 -22.65 -5.23
N GLU A 87 10.51 -23.54 -5.90
CA GLU A 87 9.43 -23.23 -6.84
C GLU A 87 8.12 -23.02 -6.04
N PHE A 88 7.23 -22.14 -6.49
CA PHE A 88 5.93 -21.88 -5.84
C PHE A 88 6.02 -21.19 -4.46
N CYS A 89 6.86 -20.17 -4.34
CA CYS A 89 7.08 -19.43 -3.09
C CYS A 89 7.43 -20.33 -1.87
N GLY A 90 8.01 -21.52 -2.10
CA GLY A 90 8.37 -22.46 -1.03
C GLY A 90 7.23 -23.34 -0.50
N ASN A 91 6.06 -23.34 -1.14
CA ASN A 91 4.94 -24.21 -0.78
C ASN A 91 4.31 -24.84 -2.03
N ILE A 92 4.37 -26.17 -2.15
CA ILE A 92 3.83 -26.91 -3.30
C ILE A 92 2.30 -26.76 -3.46
N ASN A 93 1.58 -26.41 -2.40
CA ASN A 93 0.12 -26.18 -2.48
C ASN A 93 -0.25 -24.90 -3.24
N LEU A 94 0.72 -24.00 -3.46
CA LEU A 94 0.54 -22.79 -4.28
C LEU A 94 0.71 -23.06 -5.78
N LYS A 95 1.04 -24.30 -6.16
CA LYS A 95 1.15 -24.69 -7.56
C LYS A 95 -0.19 -24.50 -8.27
N ASP A 96 -0.16 -23.82 -9.41
CA ASP A 96 -1.32 -23.50 -10.25
C ASP A 96 -2.39 -22.64 -9.53
N SER A 97 -2.00 -21.90 -8.48
CA SER A 97 -2.87 -20.93 -7.82
C SER A 97 -2.73 -19.53 -8.43
N ASP A 98 -3.83 -18.78 -8.47
CA ASP A 98 -3.84 -17.36 -8.86
C ASP A 98 -2.83 -16.55 -8.03
N PHE A 99 -2.61 -16.94 -6.76
CA PHE A 99 -1.62 -16.34 -5.89
C PHE A 99 -0.19 -16.38 -6.46
N TYR A 100 0.19 -17.53 -7.02
CA TYR A 100 1.51 -17.73 -7.61
C TYR A 100 1.61 -17.10 -9.00
N GLU A 101 0.57 -17.22 -9.83
CA GLU A 101 0.53 -16.63 -11.17
C GLU A 101 0.66 -15.09 -11.12
N ASP A 102 -0.03 -14.45 -10.17
CA ASP A 102 0.01 -12.99 -9.95
C ASP A 102 1.25 -12.52 -9.17
N ARG A 103 2.19 -13.43 -8.87
CA ARG A 103 3.46 -13.14 -8.18
C ARG A 103 3.30 -12.53 -6.79
N TYR A 104 2.31 -12.98 -6.03
CA TYR A 104 2.10 -12.50 -4.65
C TYR A 104 3.07 -13.09 -3.61
N CYS A 105 4.13 -13.83 -3.99
CA CYS A 105 5.13 -14.39 -3.06
C CYS A 105 5.79 -13.35 -2.10
N ASN A 106 5.74 -12.06 -2.44
CA ASN A 106 6.27 -10.98 -1.60
C ASN A 106 5.28 -10.52 -0.51
N ASN A 107 4.00 -10.88 -0.63
CA ASN A 107 2.93 -10.65 0.33
C ASN A 107 2.93 -11.80 1.35
N ASN A 108 3.67 -11.65 2.43
CA ASN A 108 3.78 -12.67 3.48
C ASN A 108 3.86 -12.06 4.88
N PHE A 109 3.70 -12.90 5.89
CA PHE A 109 3.76 -12.55 7.31
C PHE A 109 5.08 -12.98 7.96
N ASN A 110 6.19 -12.97 7.23
CA ASN A 110 7.50 -13.33 7.80
C ASN A 110 8.11 -12.18 8.61
N ASP A 111 7.79 -10.94 8.22
CA ASP A 111 8.30 -9.73 8.84
C ASP A 111 7.15 -8.75 9.11
N ILE A 112 7.34 -7.88 10.10
CA ILE A 112 6.35 -6.87 10.47
C ILE A 112 6.01 -5.93 9.30
N LEU A 113 7.01 -5.47 8.54
CA LEU A 113 6.80 -4.56 7.41
C LEU A 113 6.03 -5.22 6.26
N ARG A 114 6.30 -6.49 5.99
CA ARG A 114 5.59 -7.27 4.96
C ARG A 114 4.15 -7.50 5.38
N SER A 115 3.94 -7.84 6.66
CA SER A 115 2.61 -7.98 7.26
C SER A 115 1.79 -6.70 7.14
N PHE A 116 2.39 -5.53 7.44
CA PHE A 116 1.72 -4.23 7.26
C PHE A 116 1.32 -3.97 5.80
N LYS A 117 2.18 -4.32 4.82
CA LYS A 117 1.84 -4.21 3.40
C LYS A 117 0.63 -5.08 3.05
N VAL A 118 0.62 -6.35 3.48
CA VAL A 118 -0.50 -7.26 3.23
C VAL A 118 -1.79 -6.71 3.82
N LEU A 119 -1.76 -6.22 5.06
CA LEU A 119 -2.92 -5.62 5.72
C LEU A 119 -3.41 -4.34 5.02
N PHE A 120 -2.50 -3.54 4.47
CA PHE A 120 -2.86 -2.37 3.65
C PHE A 120 -3.56 -2.78 2.35
N ASP A 121 -3.02 -3.77 1.64
CA ASP A 121 -3.64 -4.29 0.41
C ASP A 121 -5.05 -4.87 0.69
N LEU A 122 -5.21 -5.59 1.82
CA LEU A 122 -6.50 -6.09 2.27
C LEU A 122 -7.48 -4.97 2.66
N MET A 123 -7.00 -3.85 3.23
CA MET A 123 -7.82 -2.69 3.56
C MET A 123 -8.38 -1.98 2.32
N VAL A 124 -7.60 -1.94 1.22
CA VAL A 124 -8.07 -1.36 -0.05
C VAL A 124 -9.12 -2.26 -0.73
N VAL A 125 -9.20 -3.53 -0.34
CA VAL A 125 -10.18 -4.53 -0.82
C VAL A 125 -10.03 -4.86 -2.30
N ASN A 126 -8.93 -4.45 -2.95
CA ASN A 126 -8.66 -4.85 -4.32
C ASN A 126 -7.99 -6.24 -4.34
N GLN A 127 -8.59 -7.20 -5.04
CA GLN A 127 -8.04 -8.56 -5.21
C GLN A 127 -7.74 -9.32 -3.90
N TRP A 128 -8.42 -8.97 -2.80
CA TRP A 128 -8.21 -9.60 -1.49
C TRP A 128 -8.46 -11.12 -1.52
N HIS A 129 -9.38 -11.59 -2.37
CA HIS A 129 -9.72 -13.00 -2.50
C HIS A 129 -8.60 -13.84 -3.14
N SER A 130 -7.66 -13.21 -3.85
CA SER A 130 -6.48 -13.91 -4.38
C SER A 130 -5.35 -14.01 -3.34
N ILE A 131 -5.43 -13.25 -2.24
CA ILE A 131 -4.44 -13.21 -1.15
C ILE A 131 -4.83 -14.16 -0.01
N LEU A 132 -6.13 -14.44 0.14
CA LEU A 132 -6.69 -15.34 1.17
C LEU A 132 -6.67 -16.80 0.75
#